data_AF-A0A246J8K3-F1
#
_entry.id   AF-A0A246J8K3-F1
#
_cell.length_a   1.000
_cell.length_b   1.000
_cell.length_c   1.000
_cell.angle_alpha   90.00
_cell.angle_beta   90.00
_cell.angle_gamma   90.00
#
_symmetry.space_group_name_H-M   'P 1'
#
loop_
_entity.id
_entity.type
_entity.pdbx_description
1 polymer ?
#
loop_
_entity_poly.entity_id
_entity_poly.type
_entity_poly.pdbx_seq_one_letter_code
_entity_poly.pdbx_strand_id
1 'polypeptide(L)' 'MIRPLIQQFESQAEVLDAQGSTDSLDDAVAALATWMSLAGDRLTEDDMVVLVGIGAVLYRHGLRQRLVGPS' A
#
# COMPACT_ATOMS: atom_id res chain seq x y z
N MET A 1 -9.55 -18.50 -5.20
CA MET A 1 -9.50 -18.55 -3.73
C MET A 1 -8.96 -17.23 -3.14
N ILE A 2 -9.34 -16.07 -3.68
CA ILE A 2 -8.82 -14.73 -3.30
C ILE A 2 -9.69 -14.06 -2.23
N ARG A 3 -10.95 -14.52 -2.10
CA ARG A 3 -11.96 -13.95 -1.21
C ARG A 3 -11.52 -13.79 0.25
N PRO A 4 -10.76 -14.74 0.86
CA PRO A 4 -10.31 -14.59 2.24
C PRO A 4 -9.33 -13.43 2.46
N LEU A 5 -8.43 -13.16 1.50
CA LEU A 5 -7.44 -12.09 1.63
C LEU A 5 -8.07 -10.71 1.45
N ILE A 6 -9.05 -10.59 0.55
CA ILE A 6 -9.80 -9.32 0.40
C ILE A 6 -10.56 -8.99 1.70
N GLN A 7 -11.21 -9.98 2.31
CA GLN A 7 -11.88 -9.78 3.61
C GLN A 7 -10.92 -9.36 4.72
N GLN A 8 -9.68 -9.86 4.68
CA GLN A 8 -8.66 -9.44 5.63
C GLN A 8 -8.24 -7.97 5.41
N PHE A 9 -8.15 -7.51 4.16
CA PHE A 9 -7.90 -6.10 3.87
C PHE A 9 -9.06 -5.21 4.34
N GLU A 10 -10.31 -5.64 4.10
CA GLU A 10 -11.51 -4.94 4.57
C GLU A 10 -11.50 -4.80 6.11
N SER A 11 -11.29 -5.91 6.82
CA SER A 11 -11.24 -5.89 8.29
C SER A 11 -10.09 -5.04 8.83
N GLN A 12 -8.92 -5.04 8.19
CA GLN A 12 -7.80 -4.21 8.61
C GLN A 12 -8.07 -2.71 8.36
N ALA A 13 -8.75 -2.36 7.27
CA ALA A 13 -9.18 -0.99 7.02
C ALA A 13 -10.15 -0.50 8.11
N GLU A 14 -11.14 -1.32 8.50
CA GLU A 14 -12.06 -0.99 9.60
C GLU A 14 -11.33 -0.75 10.93
N VAL A 15 -10.27 -1.53 11.21
CA VAL A 15 -9.43 -1.33 12.41
C VAL A 15 -8.67 0.00 12.35
N LEU A 16 -8.10 0.36 11.19
CA LEU A 16 -7.40 1.63 11.02
C LEU A 16 -8.35 2.82 11.20
N ASP A 17 -9.57 2.74 10.66
CA ASP A 17 -10.62 3.74 10.85
C ASP A 17 -11.01 3.86 12.33
N ALA A 18 -11.22 2.75 13.01
CA ALA A 18 -11.56 2.72 14.44
C ALA A 18 -10.44 3.30 15.33
N GLN A 19 -9.18 3.17 14.91
CA GLN A 19 -8.02 3.74 15.59
C GLN A 19 -7.78 5.21 15.24
N GLY A 20 -8.51 5.77 14.28
CA GLY A 20 -8.30 7.12 13.79
C GLY A 20 -6.93 7.29 13.12
N SER A 21 -6.46 6.27 12.41
CA SER A 21 -5.17 6.36 11.71
C SER A 21 -5.16 7.54 10.74
N THR A 22 -4.03 8.25 10.71
CA THR A 22 -3.78 9.35 9.78
C THR A 22 -2.80 8.96 8.68
N ASP A 23 -2.50 7.66 8.55
CA ASP A 23 -1.55 7.15 7.57
C ASP A 23 -2.00 7.56 6.16
N SER A 24 -1.09 8.20 5.44
CA SER A 24 -1.31 8.63 4.07
C SER A 24 -0.96 7.53 3.07
N LEU A 25 -1.34 7.74 1.81
CA LEU A 25 -0.87 6.88 0.71
C LEU A 25 0.66 6.92 0.57
N ASP A 26 1.31 8.04 0.91
CA ASP A 26 2.77 8.16 0.87
C ASP A 26 3.42 7.30 1.97
N ASP A 27 2.81 7.22 3.17
CA ASP A 27 3.26 6.36 4.26
C ASP A 27 3.15 4.87 3.89
N ALA A 28 2.04 4.48 3.26
CA ALA A 28 1.84 3.12 2.76
C ALA A 28 2.87 2.73 1.68
N VAL A 29 3.19 3.64 0.76
CA VAL A 29 4.22 3.43 -0.27
C VAL A 29 5.61 3.28 0.37
N ALA A 30 5.93 4.12 1.36
CA ALA A 30 7.20 4.05 2.09
C ALA A 30 7.33 2.73 2.88
N ALA A 31 6.26 2.27 3.52
CA ALA A 31 6.23 0.99 4.22
C ALA A 31 6.45 -0.18 3.26
N LEU A 32 5.78 -0.18 2.10
CA LEU A 32 5.96 -1.21 1.06
C LEU A 32 7.40 -1.23 0.54
N ALA A 33 7.96 -0.09 0.16
CA ALA A 33 9.32 0.01 -0.36
C ALA A 33 10.36 -0.45 0.68
N THR A 34 10.17 -0.07 1.95
CA THR A 34 11.03 -0.51 3.05
C THR A 34 10.97 -2.02 3.22
N TRP A 35 9.77 -2.60 3.23
CA TRP A 35 9.61 -4.05 3.34
C TRP A 35 10.24 -4.79 2.15
N MET A 36 10.04 -4.31 0.92
CA MET A 36 10.65 -4.91 -0.28
C MET A 36 12.18 -4.88 -0.22
N SER A 37 12.76 -3.77 0.25
CA SER A 37 14.21 -3.65 0.47
C SER A 37 14.73 -4.68 1.48
N LEU A 38 14.01 -4.89 2.58
CA LEU A 38 14.35 -5.88 3.61
C LEU A 38 14.10 -7.32 3.17
N ALA A 39 13.13 -7.54 2.29
CA ALA A 39 12.73 -8.86 1.81
C ALA A 39 13.42 -9.27 0.50
N GLY A 40 14.33 -8.44 -0.04
CA GLY A 40 14.89 -8.59 -1.39
C GLY A 40 15.41 -9.99 -1.73
N ASP A 41 16.08 -10.65 -0.79
CA ASP A 41 16.62 -12.01 -0.99
C ASP A 41 15.55 -13.11 -1.14
N ARG A 42 14.29 -12.79 -0.81
CA ARG A 42 13.15 -13.72 -0.83
C ARG A 42 12.16 -13.42 -1.95
N LEU A 43 12.31 -12.29 -2.62
CA LEU A 43 11.42 -11.86 -3.70
C LEU A 43 11.97 -12.34 -5.03
N THR A 44 11.13 -13.04 -5.79
CA THR A 44 11.44 -13.35 -7.18
C THR A 44 11.28 -12.10 -8.06
N GLU A 45 11.79 -12.15 -9.28
CA GLU A 45 11.60 -11.07 -10.25
C GLU A 45 10.11 -10.82 -10.53
N ASP A 46 9.29 -11.88 -10.61
CA ASP A 46 7.84 -11.77 -10.80
C ASP A 46 7.16 -11.11 -9.59
N ASP A 47 7.58 -11.45 -8.36
CA ASP A 47 7.07 -10.78 -7.15
C ASP A 47 7.40 -9.28 -7.19
N MET A 48 8.63 -8.94 -7.59
CA MET A 48 9.06 -7.55 -7.73
C MET A 48 8.20 -6.79 -8.73
N VAL A 49 7.88 -7.38 -9.89
CA VAL A 49 7.01 -6.76 -10.90
C VAL A 49 5.61 -6.47 -10.33
N VAL A 50 5.02 -7.42 -9.61
CA VAL A 50 3.69 -7.25 -9.01
C VAL A 50 3.71 -6.15 -7.94
N LEU A 51 4.68 -6.20 -7.02
CA LEU A 51 4.77 -5.28 -5.89
C LEU A 51 5.11 -3.85 -6.33
N VAL A 52 6.02 -3.70 -7.29
CA VAL A 52 6.31 -2.39 -7.92
C VAL A 52 5.05 -1.85 -8.61
N GLY A 53 4.27 -2.70 -9.28
CA GLY A 53 2.99 -2.33 -9.88
C GLY A 53 1.99 -1.79 -8.87
N ILE A 54 1.86 -2.44 -7.70
CA ILE A 54 1.01 -1.98 -6.59
C ILE A 54 1.51 -0.62 -6.08
N GLY A 55 2.81 -0.49 -5.79
CA GLY A 55 3.41 0.75 -5.32
C GLY A 55 3.21 1.91 -6.29
N ALA A 56 3.33 1.69 -7.60
CA ALA A 56 3.11 2.70 -8.62
C ALA A 56 1.66 3.20 -8.66
N VAL A 57 0.68 2.31 -8.47
CA VAL A 57 -0.74 2.70 -8.37
C VAL A 57 -0.95 3.58 -7.15
N LEU A 58 -0.49 3.14 -5.96
CA LEU A 58 -0.63 3.89 -4.71
C LEU A 58 0.02 5.29 -4.82
N TYR A 59 1.26 5.35 -5.30
CA TYR A 59 1.98 6.61 -5.50
C TYR A 59 1.24 7.57 -6.44
N ARG A 60 0.70 7.07 -7.57
CA ARG A 60 -0.10 7.88 -8.49
C ARG A 60 -1.36 8.44 -7.83
N HIS A 61 -2.01 7.67 -6.96
CA HIS A 61 -3.19 8.14 -6.22
C HIS A 61 -2.82 9.19 -5.15
N GLY A 62 -1.75 8.97 -4.38
CA GLY A 62 -1.23 9.96 -3.43
C GLY A 62 -0.83 11.27 -4.10
N LEU A 63 -0.13 11.18 -5.24
CA LEU A 63 0.25 12.34 -6.04
C LEU A 63 -0.97 13.16 -6.49
N ARG A 64 -2.06 12.50 -6.91
CA ARG A 64 -3.31 13.20 -7.28
C ARG A 64 -3.93 13.94 -6.09
N GLN A 65 -3.94 13.34 -4.90
CA GLN A 65 -4.45 14.00 -3.69
C GLN A 65 -3.62 15.25 -3.34
N ARG A 66 -2.30 15.17 -3.49
CA ARG A 66 -1.39 16.31 -3.27
C ARG A 66 -1.58 17.44 -4.27
N LEU A 67 -1.84 17.11 -5.54
CA LEU A 67 -2.05 18.11 -6.60
C LEU A 67 -3.41 18.80 -6.51
N VAL A 68 -4.41 18.15 -5.93
CA VAL A 68 -5.74 18.74 -5.72
C VAL A 68 -5.75 19.71 -4.53
N GLY A 69 -4.88 19.52 -3.55
CA GLY A 69 -4.80 20.37 -2.34
C GLY A 69 -6.06 20.30 -1.47
N PRO A 70 -5.97 20.59 -0.15
CA PRO A 70 -7.17 20.73 0.66
C PRO A 70 -7.94 21.96 0.17
N SER A 71 -9.13 21.73 -0.41
CA SER A 71 -10.10 22.81 -0.66
C SER A 71 -10.68 23.32 0.65
#